data_AF-A0AAN8NF48-F1
#
_entry.id   AF-A0AAN8NF48-F1
#
_cell.length_a   1.000
_cell.length_b   1.000
_cell.length_c   1.000
_cell.angle_alpha   90.00
_cell.angle_beta   90.00
_cell.angle_gamma   90.00
#
_symmetry.space_group_name_H-M   'P 1'
#
loop_
_entity.id
_entity.type
_entity.pdbx_description
1 polymer ?
#
loop_
_entity_poly.entity_id
_entity_poly.type
_entity_poly.pdbx_seq_one_letter_code
_entity_poly.pdbx_strand_id
1 'polypeptide(L)'
;MTRTTRRSVDKDRTKAEEMPPPPPPPAAVAAAAPQAKPSTKTMAEVSEAPITIHKRIRAPLLDKVFEKSLKASLSGITPEAWNKCFPTPTVRRPEQMKEVRKKFCEIYELNVRKNFQDIISSRKLLASLDNLDILISEAQTRKARFLEENPQPPLPMDPPPKPTPVDKEKETDKPHSEEKSAEASSTEGGAKKSEEGEAPNQSSVLPPLPIHSFTPEDLYMSHLHPILKLQSTRLESLKQAQQSSIDTLIKRREEQQVEIKQLIATLEKRLSVVDEAAQGVKEILEMDADEEMMES
;
A
#
# COMPACT_ATOMS: atom_id res chain seq x y z
N MET A 1 -38.03 33.02 25.44
CA MET A 1 -38.03 34.42 24.96
C MET A 1 -36.93 34.53 23.90
N THR A 2 -37.30 34.32 22.63
CA THR A 2 -37.46 35.36 21.57
C THR A 2 -36.11 35.75 20.95
N ARG A 3 -35.74 35.13 19.81
CA ARG A 3 -35.94 35.65 18.44
C ARG A 3 -35.37 37.06 18.24
N THR A 4 -34.25 37.14 17.52
CA THR A 4 -33.84 38.37 16.82
C THR A 4 -33.78 38.06 15.33
N THR A 5 -34.70 38.69 14.60
CA THR A 5 -34.82 38.74 13.16
C THR A 5 -34.34 40.12 12.64
N ARG A 6 -34.27 40.23 11.31
CA ARG A 6 -33.99 41.38 10.41
C ARG A 6 -32.58 41.32 9.82
N ARG A 7 -32.43 41.46 8.50
CA ARG A 7 -33.01 42.55 7.70
C ARG A 7 -33.20 42.12 6.24
N SER A 8 -34.36 42.50 5.70
CA SER A 8 -34.75 42.42 4.29
C SER A 8 -34.81 43.85 3.74
N VAL A 9 -34.14 44.08 2.61
CA VAL A 9 -34.25 45.19 1.64
C VAL A 9 -33.46 44.69 0.42
N ASP A 10 -33.85 44.78 -0.85
CA ASP A 10 -34.86 45.56 -1.54
C ASP A 10 -35.38 44.75 -2.73
N LYS A 11 -36.60 45.11 -3.15
CA LYS A 11 -37.30 44.55 -4.29
C LYS A 11 -37.42 45.63 -5.37
N ASP A 12 -37.24 45.18 -6.61
CA ASP A 12 -37.60 45.79 -7.90
C ASP A 12 -36.52 46.53 -8.73
N ARG A 13 -36.35 45.96 -9.94
CA ARG A 13 -36.25 46.63 -11.25
C ARG A 13 -34.87 46.66 -11.92
N THR A 14 -34.59 45.64 -12.74
CA THR A 14 -34.42 45.79 -14.20
C THR A 14 -34.59 44.44 -14.90
N LYS A 15 -35.39 44.45 -15.97
CA LYS A 15 -35.73 43.35 -16.88
C LYS A 15 -34.67 43.26 -17.98
N ALA A 16 -34.04 42.10 -18.16
CA ALA A 16 -33.35 41.72 -19.40
C ALA A 16 -33.22 40.19 -19.50
N GLU A 17 -33.71 39.67 -20.62
CA GLU A 17 -33.49 38.37 -21.27
C GLU A 17 -33.65 37.04 -20.50
N GLU A 18 -34.58 36.27 -21.05
CA GLU A 18 -35.05 34.95 -20.66
C GLU A 18 -34.23 33.87 -21.39
N MET A 19 -33.60 32.97 -20.62
CA MET A 19 -33.05 31.70 -21.11
C MET A 19 -33.77 30.57 -20.34
N PRO A 20 -34.30 29.54 -21.02
CA PRO A 20 -35.26 28.62 -20.42
C PRO A 20 -34.62 27.65 -19.42
N PRO A 21 -35.35 27.26 -18.34
CA PRO A 21 -34.88 26.31 -17.34
C PRO A 21 -34.83 24.87 -17.88
N PRO A 22 -33.89 24.02 -17.39
CA PRO A 22 -33.85 22.61 -17.78
C PRO A 22 -35.07 21.84 -17.24
N PRO A 23 -35.67 20.93 -18.04
CA PRO A 23 -36.87 20.20 -17.66
C PRO A 23 -36.62 19.15 -16.56
N PRO A 24 -37.64 18.86 -15.72
CA PRO A 24 -37.58 17.83 -14.68
C PRO A 24 -37.60 16.41 -15.27
N PRO A 25 -37.04 15.40 -14.56
CA PRO A 25 -37.11 14.01 -15.01
C PRO A 25 -38.56 13.48 -14.96
N PRO A 26 -39.06 12.83 -16.02
CA PRO A 26 -40.40 12.24 -16.00
C PRO A 26 -40.44 11.00 -15.11
N ALA A 27 -41.39 11.03 -14.17
CA ALA A 27 -41.88 9.85 -13.46
C ALA A 27 -42.55 8.89 -14.44
N ALA A 28 -42.23 7.60 -14.34
CA ALA A 28 -42.96 6.54 -15.02
C ALA A 28 -43.01 5.27 -14.15
N VAL A 29 -44.20 5.07 -13.57
CA VAL A 29 -44.92 3.80 -13.39
C VAL A 29 -44.36 2.78 -12.38
N ALA A 30 -44.99 2.78 -11.21
CA ALA A 30 -45.05 1.63 -10.31
C ALA A 30 -46.09 0.61 -10.84
N ALA A 31 -45.65 -0.61 -11.12
CA ALA A 31 -46.53 -1.77 -11.25
C ALA A 31 -45.78 -3.06 -10.85
N ALA A 32 -46.25 -3.64 -9.73
CA ALA A 32 -46.33 -5.06 -9.36
C ALA A 32 -45.15 -6.03 -9.61
N ALA A 33 -44.69 -6.62 -8.50
CA ALA A 33 -43.85 -7.82 -8.43
C ALA A 33 -44.51 -9.09 -9.04
N PRO A 34 -43.73 -10.16 -9.30
CA PRO A 34 -43.55 -11.17 -8.26
C PRO A 34 -42.13 -11.73 -8.11
N GLN A 35 -41.89 -12.34 -6.95
CA GLN A 35 -40.64 -12.92 -6.47
C GLN A 35 -40.15 -14.13 -7.29
N ALA A 36 -38.84 -14.23 -7.49
CA ALA A 36 -38.12 -15.50 -7.62
C ALA A 36 -36.66 -15.34 -7.14
N LYS A 37 -36.26 -16.07 -6.08
CA LYS A 37 -34.87 -16.46 -5.79
C LYS A 37 -34.52 -17.69 -6.67
N PRO A 38 -33.25 -18.17 -6.83
CA PRO A 38 -32.00 -17.85 -6.11
C PRO A 38 -30.72 -17.76 -7.01
N SER A 39 -29.56 -17.64 -6.33
CA SER A 39 -28.21 -18.08 -6.73
C SER A 39 -27.19 -17.08 -7.29
N THR A 40 -26.30 -16.67 -6.36
CA THR A 40 -24.82 -16.75 -6.44
C THR A 40 -24.11 -16.30 -7.72
N LYS A 41 -23.42 -15.15 -7.65
CA LYS A 41 -22.16 -14.94 -8.38
C LYS A 41 -21.24 -13.95 -7.65
N THR A 42 -20.35 -14.53 -6.86
CA THR A 42 -18.91 -14.24 -6.78
C THR A 42 -18.47 -12.85 -7.23
N MET A 43 -18.17 -11.97 -6.27
CA MET A 43 -17.26 -10.85 -6.50
C MET A 43 -15.83 -11.34 -6.34
N ALA A 44 -15.02 -11.09 -7.36
CA ALA A 44 -13.62 -11.46 -7.47
C ALA A 44 -12.77 -10.77 -6.39
N GLU A 45 -12.38 -11.56 -5.40
CA GLU A 45 -10.99 -11.90 -5.08
C GLU A 45 -9.94 -10.84 -5.46
N VAL A 46 -9.69 -9.93 -4.53
CA VAL A 46 -8.38 -9.32 -4.36
C VAL A 46 -7.42 -10.46 -4.04
N SER A 47 -6.42 -10.70 -4.91
CA SER A 47 -5.39 -11.72 -4.71
C SER A 47 -4.47 -11.33 -3.55
N GLU A 48 -4.97 -11.54 -2.34
CA GLU A 48 -4.13 -11.57 -1.16
C GLU A 48 -3.39 -12.91 -1.19
N ALA A 49 -2.09 -12.85 -1.51
CA ALA A 49 -1.21 -14.00 -1.43
C ALA A 49 -1.45 -14.72 -0.08
N PRO A 50 -1.46 -16.06 -0.05
CA PRO A 50 -1.83 -16.82 1.12
C PRO A 50 -0.98 -16.36 2.31
N ILE A 51 -1.66 -15.76 3.30
CA ILE A 51 -1.10 -15.38 4.59
C ILE A 51 -0.54 -16.67 5.16
N THR A 52 0.76 -16.86 4.95
CA THR A 52 1.46 -18.05 5.39
C THR A 52 1.37 -17.99 6.89
N ILE A 53 0.67 -18.96 7.50
CA ILE A 53 0.47 -19.07 8.94
C ILE A 53 1.85 -18.90 9.60
N HIS A 54 2.13 -17.68 10.07
CA HIS A 54 3.44 -17.33 10.56
C HIS A 54 3.68 -18.19 11.79
N LYS A 55 4.73 -19.03 11.77
CA LYS A 55 5.09 -19.86 12.91
C LYS A 55 5.48 -18.92 14.05
N ARG A 56 4.56 -18.64 14.97
CA ARG A 56 4.80 -17.84 16.20
C ARG A 56 5.69 -18.65 17.12
N ILE A 57 7.00 -18.47 17.01
CA ILE A 57 7.99 -19.29 17.72
C ILE A 57 8.52 -18.54 18.94
N ARG A 58 8.62 -17.21 18.88
CA ARG A 58 9.31 -16.43 19.92
C ARG A 58 8.52 -16.29 21.21
N ALA A 59 7.21 -16.03 21.12
CA ALA A 59 6.34 -15.95 22.28
C ALA A 59 6.40 -17.22 23.17
N PRO A 60 6.17 -18.45 22.64
CA PRO A 60 6.27 -19.65 23.47
C PRO A 60 7.71 -19.99 23.88
N LEU A 61 8.72 -19.51 23.13
CA LEU A 61 10.12 -19.67 23.54
C LEU A 61 10.45 -18.80 24.76
N LEU A 62 9.90 -17.59 24.83
CA LEU A 62 10.07 -16.71 25.99
C LEU A 62 9.55 -17.37 27.26
N ASP A 63 8.34 -17.96 27.20
CA ASP A 63 7.76 -18.69 28.32
C ASP A 63 8.63 -19.87 28.74
N LYS A 64 9.17 -20.62 27.77
CA LYS A 64 10.10 -21.74 28.04
C LYS A 64 11.39 -21.28 28.72
N VAL A 65 11.97 -20.16 28.28
CA VAL A 65 13.19 -19.60 28.88
C VAL A 65 12.90 -19.11 30.30
N PHE A 66 11.75 -18.46 30.50
CA PHE A 66 11.30 -18.02 31.81
C PHE A 66 11.15 -19.20 32.78
N GLU A 67 10.39 -20.23 32.43
CA GLU A 67 10.20 -21.44 33.25
C GLU A 67 11.54 -22.13 33.56
N LYS A 68 12.45 -22.18 32.58
CA LYS A 68 13.80 -22.74 32.79
C LYS A 68 14.60 -21.91 33.81
N SER A 69 14.54 -20.59 33.73
CA SER A 69 15.26 -19.69 34.64
C SER A 69 14.67 -19.70 36.07
N LEU A 70 13.35 -19.80 36.19
CA LEU A 70 12.66 -19.95 37.48
C LEU A 70 13.06 -21.25 38.17
N LYS A 71 13.01 -22.38 37.44
CA LYS A 71 13.42 -23.68 37.97
C LYS A 71 14.89 -23.69 38.37
N ALA A 72 15.77 -23.08 37.57
CA ALA A 72 17.18 -22.93 37.93
C ALA A 72 17.37 -22.12 39.22
N SER A 73 16.65 -20.99 39.36
CA SER A 73 16.70 -20.14 40.55
C SER A 73 16.21 -20.88 41.82
N LEU A 74 15.09 -21.61 41.71
CA LEU A 74 14.54 -22.40 42.81
C LEU A 74 15.44 -23.60 43.18
N SER A 75 16.12 -24.19 42.19
CA SER A 75 17.05 -25.30 42.43
C SER A 75 18.27 -24.90 43.29
N GLY A 76 18.65 -23.61 43.25
CA GLY A 76 19.73 -23.07 44.09
C GLY A 76 19.38 -22.99 45.58
N ILE A 77 18.08 -22.94 45.91
CA ILE A 77 17.60 -22.95 47.29
C ILE A 77 17.58 -24.41 47.74
N THR A 78 18.74 -25.00 48.02
CA THR A 78 18.87 -26.38 48.54
C THR A 78 18.67 -26.43 50.06
N PRO A 79 18.28 -27.59 50.65
CA PRO A 79 18.14 -27.70 52.10
C PRO A 79 19.47 -27.47 52.82
N GLU A 80 20.58 -27.86 52.20
CA GLU A 80 21.91 -27.70 52.77
C GLU A 80 22.35 -26.24 52.81
N ALA A 81 22.15 -25.49 51.71
CA ALA A 81 22.43 -24.06 51.69
C ALA A 81 21.55 -23.31 52.70
N TRP A 82 20.28 -23.68 52.80
CA TRP A 82 19.33 -23.10 53.74
C TRP A 82 19.72 -23.37 55.21
N ASN A 83 20.13 -24.60 55.53
CA ASN A 83 20.53 -24.99 56.89
C ASN A 83 21.86 -24.36 57.32
N LYS A 84 22.77 -24.10 56.38
CA LYS A 84 24.03 -23.36 56.64
C LYS A 84 23.76 -21.91 57.04
N CYS A 85 22.78 -21.25 56.41
CA CYS A 85 22.40 -19.87 56.74
C CYS A 85 21.63 -19.76 58.06
N PHE A 86 20.95 -20.83 58.48
CA PHE A 86 20.13 -20.84 59.71
C PHE A 86 20.44 -22.06 60.59
N PRO A 87 21.63 -22.14 61.21
CA PRO A 87 22.03 -23.32 61.97
C PRO A 87 21.20 -23.50 63.25
N THR A 88 20.93 -22.43 64.00
CA THR A 88 20.19 -22.50 65.29
C THR A 88 18.72 -22.91 65.13
N PRO A 89 17.94 -22.35 64.19
CA PRO A 89 16.56 -22.78 63.95
C PRO A 89 16.45 -24.21 63.42
N THR A 90 17.39 -24.64 62.57
CA THR A 90 17.38 -25.99 62.00
C THR A 90 17.60 -27.06 63.08
N VAL A 91 18.44 -26.80 64.09
CA VAL A 91 18.66 -27.75 65.20
C VAL A 91 17.47 -27.80 66.16
N ARG A 92 16.87 -26.65 66.49
CA ARG A 92 15.72 -26.62 67.42
C ARG A 92 14.44 -27.16 66.79
N ARG A 93 14.19 -26.86 65.51
CA ARG A 93 12.93 -27.23 64.86
C ARG A 93 13.08 -27.38 63.34
N PRO A 94 13.58 -28.53 62.88
CA PRO A 94 13.82 -28.77 61.46
C PRO A 94 12.53 -28.77 60.62
N GLU A 95 11.41 -29.24 61.17
CA GLU A 95 10.13 -29.32 60.44
C GLU A 95 9.57 -27.94 60.08
N GLN A 96 9.63 -26.96 60.99
CA GLN A 96 9.20 -25.60 60.67
C GLN A 96 10.11 -24.93 59.65
N MET A 97 11.42 -25.18 59.67
CA MET A 97 12.33 -24.60 58.67
C MET A 97 12.11 -25.18 57.27
N LYS A 98 11.76 -26.48 57.17
CA LYS A 98 11.33 -27.10 55.90
C LYS A 98 10.05 -26.45 55.40
N GLU A 99 9.07 -26.23 56.28
CA GLU A 99 7.80 -25.59 55.94
C GLU A 99 7.98 -24.14 55.48
N VAL A 100 8.83 -23.36 56.17
CA VAL A 100 9.14 -21.97 55.79
C VAL A 100 9.82 -21.92 54.43
N ARG A 101 10.81 -22.78 54.17
CA ARG A 101 11.47 -22.85 52.86
C ARG A 101 10.46 -23.21 51.76
N LYS A 102 9.57 -24.17 52.01
CA LYS A 102 8.52 -24.55 51.06
C LYS A 102 7.59 -23.37 50.76
N LYS A 103 7.06 -22.71 51.79
CA LYS A 103 6.22 -21.51 51.64
C LYS A 103 6.94 -20.38 50.91
N PHE A 104 8.23 -20.18 51.20
CA PHE A 104 9.05 -19.19 50.51
C PHE A 104 9.15 -19.49 49.02
N CYS A 105 9.47 -20.73 48.64
CA CYS A 105 9.52 -21.13 47.23
C CYS A 105 8.17 -20.94 46.53
N GLU A 106 7.06 -21.33 47.17
CA GLU A 106 5.70 -21.19 46.62
C GLU A 106 5.31 -19.71 46.41
N ILE A 107 5.53 -18.87 47.43
CA ILE A 107 5.21 -17.43 47.37
C ILE A 107 6.10 -16.73 46.34
N TYR A 108 7.40 -17.05 46.32
CA TYR A 108 8.35 -16.49 45.36
C TYR A 108 7.94 -16.84 43.94
N GLU A 109 7.65 -18.12 43.66
CA GLU A 109 7.21 -18.57 42.34
C GLU A 109 5.93 -17.86 41.90
N LEU A 110 4.92 -17.80 42.77
CA LEU A 110 3.65 -17.13 42.47
C LEU A 110 3.85 -15.64 42.18
N ASN A 111 4.67 -14.95 42.99
CA ASN A 111 4.93 -13.53 42.83
C ASN A 111 5.71 -13.24 41.54
N VAL A 112 6.73 -14.03 41.22
CA VAL A 112 7.50 -13.83 39.99
C VAL A 112 6.66 -14.13 38.75
N ARG A 113 5.85 -15.21 38.77
CA ARG A 113 4.90 -15.51 37.67
C ARG A 113 3.92 -14.36 37.46
N LYS A 114 3.36 -13.80 38.54
CA LYS A 114 2.44 -12.66 38.47
C LYS A 114 3.11 -11.42 37.89
N ASN A 115 4.26 -11.01 38.43
CA ASN A 115 5.00 -9.84 37.92
C ASN A 115 5.39 -10.02 36.45
N PHE A 116 5.76 -11.24 36.04
CA PHE A 116 6.08 -11.53 34.66
C PHE A 116 4.87 -11.34 33.73
N GLN A 117 3.69 -11.82 34.14
CA GLN A 117 2.44 -11.61 33.40
C GLN A 117 2.04 -10.11 33.34
N ASP A 118 2.23 -9.38 34.44
CA ASP A 118 1.99 -7.93 34.49
C ASP A 118 2.94 -7.17 33.54
N ILE A 119 4.21 -7.58 33.44
CA ILE A 119 5.17 -7.00 32.49
C ILE A 119 4.80 -7.35 31.03
N ILE A 120 4.40 -8.60 30.76
CA ILE A 120 3.98 -9.03 29.43
C ILE A 120 2.76 -8.22 28.96
N SER A 121 1.77 -8.05 29.83
CA SER A 121 0.53 -7.33 29.51
C SER A 121 0.75 -5.84 29.35
N SER A 122 1.46 -5.19 30.28
CA SER A 122 1.75 -3.74 30.24
C SER A 122 2.53 -3.33 28.98
N ARG A 123 3.48 -4.16 28.53
CA ARG A 123 4.30 -3.88 27.34
C ARG A 123 3.72 -4.46 26.05
N LYS A 124 2.59 -5.16 26.10
CA LYS A 124 2.00 -5.90 24.96
C LYS A 124 3.04 -6.77 24.25
N LEU A 125 3.92 -7.40 25.02
CA LEU A 125 5.15 -8.00 24.50
C LEU A 125 4.87 -9.19 23.59
N LEU A 126 3.83 -9.98 23.88
CA LEU A 126 3.42 -11.09 23.02
C LEU A 126 2.99 -10.61 21.62
N ALA A 127 2.19 -9.55 21.55
CA ALA A 127 1.77 -8.96 20.28
C ALA A 127 2.98 -8.40 19.49
N SER A 128 3.93 -7.79 20.20
CA SER A 128 5.16 -7.30 19.58
C SER A 128 6.06 -8.43 19.03
N LEU A 129 6.18 -9.54 19.76
CA LEU A 129 6.97 -10.70 19.30
C LEU A 129 6.31 -11.40 18.13
N ASP A 130 4.98 -11.53 18.16
CA ASP A 130 4.21 -12.08 17.05
C ASP A 130 4.37 -11.20 15.80
N ASN A 131 4.26 -9.87 15.95
CA ASN A 131 4.49 -8.93 14.84
C ASN A 131 5.92 -9.01 14.30
N LEU A 132 6.92 -9.20 15.17
CA LEU A 132 8.30 -9.39 14.75
C LEU A 132 8.48 -10.68 13.93
N ASP A 133 7.83 -11.78 14.33
CA ASP A 133 7.87 -13.03 13.56
C ASP A 133 7.23 -12.86 12.18
N ILE A 134 6.14 -12.09 12.07
CA ILE A 134 5.51 -11.71 10.79
C ILE A 134 6.52 -10.94 9.92
N LEU A 135 7.08 -9.83 10.45
CA LEU A 135 8.02 -8.98 9.71
C LEU A 135 9.26 -9.74 9.23
N ILE A 136 9.81 -10.63 10.05
CA ILE A 136 10.98 -11.43 9.67
C ILE A 136 10.65 -12.40 8.55
N SER A 137 9.49 -13.06 8.62
CA SER A 137 9.08 -13.97 7.56
C SER A 137 8.80 -13.23 6.25
N GLU A 138 8.14 -12.06 6.28
CA GLU A 138 7.96 -11.23 5.09
C GLU A 138 9.30 -10.79 4.50
N ALA A 139 10.25 -10.36 5.35
CA ALA A 139 11.57 -9.98 4.91
C ALA A 139 12.33 -11.17 4.27
N GLN A 140 12.22 -12.37 4.85
CA GLN A 140 12.79 -13.60 4.26
C GLN A 140 12.15 -13.93 2.91
N THR A 141 10.83 -13.79 2.79
CA THR A 141 10.12 -14.00 1.51
C THR A 141 10.56 -12.98 0.47
N ARG A 142 10.67 -11.69 0.82
CA ARG A 142 11.16 -10.65 -0.10
C ARG A 142 12.61 -10.90 -0.52
N LYS A 143 13.47 -11.32 0.41
CA LYS A 143 14.86 -11.71 0.10
C LYS A 143 14.93 -12.92 -0.83
N ALA A 144 14.08 -13.93 -0.63
CA ALA A 144 14.01 -15.10 -1.49
C ALA A 144 13.56 -14.74 -2.90
N ARG A 145 12.48 -13.94 -3.03
CA ARG A 145 12.01 -13.42 -4.32
C ARG A 145 13.09 -12.59 -5.03
N PHE A 146 13.78 -11.71 -4.30
CA PHE A 146 14.86 -10.89 -4.86
C PHE A 146 16.01 -11.76 -5.40
N LEU A 147 16.36 -12.84 -4.71
CA LEU A 147 17.41 -13.77 -5.13
C LEU A 147 16.96 -14.65 -6.32
N GLU A 148 15.67 -14.97 -6.41
CA GLU A 148 15.08 -15.69 -7.56
C GLU A 148 15.02 -14.81 -8.82
N GLU A 149 14.67 -13.52 -8.66
CA GLU A 149 14.60 -12.54 -9.75
C GLU A 149 15.99 -12.08 -10.22
N ASN A 150 16.98 -12.08 -9.33
CA ASN A 150 18.39 -11.78 -9.64
C ASN A 150 19.29 -12.98 -9.28
N PRO A 151 19.25 -14.08 -10.05
CA PRO A 151 20.16 -15.19 -9.82
C PRO A 151 21.58 -14.71 -10.13
N GLN A 152 22.39 -14.49 -9.09
CA GLN A 152 23.82 -14.32 -9.30
C GLN A 152 24.35 -15.60 -9.97
N PRO A 153 25.02 -15.52 -11.14
CA PRO A 153 25.80 -16.65 -11.61
C PRO A 153 26.82 -16.99 -10.51
N PRO A 154 27.00 -18.29 -10.15
CA PRO A 154 28.00 -18.66 -9.17
C PRO A 154 29.34 -18.12 -9.65
N LEU A 155 29.93 -17.21 -8.88
CA LEU A 155 31.27 -16.73 -9.18
C LEU A 155 32.19 -17.96 -9.25
N PRO A 156 32.95 -18.15 -10.33
CA PRO A 156 33.97 -19.20 -10.38
C PRO A 156 34.95 -18.92 -9.24
N MET A 157 34.92 -19.79 -8.23
CA MET A 157 35.92 -19.79 -7.16
C MET A 157 37.25 -20.16 -7.81
N ASP A 158 38.10 -19.18 -8.08
CA ASP A 158 39.50 -19.46 -8.38
C ASP A 158 40.12 -20.16 -7.16
N PRO A 159 40.82 -21.29 -7.35
CA PRO A 159 41.39 -22.05 -6.25
C PRO A 159 42.41 -21.19 -5.49
N PRO A 160 42.45 -21.28 -4.15
CA PRO A 160 43.34 -20.44 -3.34
C PRO A 160 44.80 -20.64 -3.76
N PRO A 161 45.59 -19.57 -3.91
CA PRO A 161 47.01 -19.70 -4.21
C PRO A 161 47.71 -20.44 -3.06
N LYS A 162 48.47 -21.48 -3.43
CA LYS A 162 49.32 -22.23 -2.50
C LYS A 162 50.30 -21.28 -1.80
N PRO A 163 50.49 -21.40 -0.47
CA PRO A 163 51.50 -20.63 0.23
C PRO A 163 52.90 -21.11 -0.18
N THR A 164 53.70 -20.22 -0.75
CA THR A 164 55.15 -20.39 -0.86
C THR A 164 55.81 -20.11 0.50
N PRO A 165 56.74 -20.95 0.97
CA PRO A 165 57.42 -20.76 2.24
C PRO A 165 58.74 -20.00 2.06
N VAL A 166 58.93 -18.89 2.80
CA VAL A 166 60.25 -18.30 3.08
C VAL A 166 60.25 -17.65 4.47
N ASP A 167 60.85 -18.38 5.41
CA ASP A 167 61.85 -17.97 6.42
C ASP A 167 61.64 -16.78 7.38
N LYS A 168 61.41 -17.16 8.64
CA LYS A 168 62.12 -16.85 9.90
C LYS A 168 63.05 -15.62 10.02
N GLU A 169 62.90 -15.01 11.20
CA GLU A 169 63.84 -14.19 12.03
C GLU A 169 63.91 -12.68 11.73
N LYS A 170 63.46 -11.83 12.68
CA LYS A 170 64.24 -11.42 13.87
C LYS A 170 63.45 -10.51 14.82
N GLU A 171 63.67 -10.76 16.10
CA GLU A 171 63.13 -10.14 17.32
C GLU A 171 64.00 -8.95 17.80
N THR A 172 63.50 -8.22 18.81
CA THR A 172 64.09 -7.19 19.72
C THR A 172 63.76 -5.71 19.38
N ASP A 173 62.82 -5.07 20.12
CA ASP A 173 62.95 -4.34 21.42
C ASP A 173 63.66 -2.96 21.26
N LYS A 174 63.28 -1.80 21.82
CA LYS A 174 62.17 -1.24 22.62
C LYS A 174 62.45 0.32 22.70
N PRO A 175 61.92 1.17 23.63
CA PRO A 175 61.04 2.32 23.33
C PRO A 175 61.57 3.71 23.81
N HIS A 176 60.67 4.71 23.80
CA HIS A 176 60.66 6.08 24.40
C HIS A 176 60.53 7.17 23.32
N SER A 177 59.79 8.28 23.46
CA SER A 177 58.82 8.83 24.43
C SER A 177 58.34 10.18 23.86
N GLU A 178 57.23 10.73 24.39
CA GLU A 178 56.89 12.17 24.41
C GLU A 178 56.58 12.84 23.06
N GLU A 179 55.75 13.87 22.89
CA GLU A 179 54.70 14.57 23.63
C GLU A 179 54.09 15.56 22.60
N LYS A 180 52.91 16.13 22.90
CA LYS A 180 52.42 17.44 22.41
C LYS A 180 51.86 17.63 20.97
N SER A 181 50.53 17.68 20.94
CA SER A 181 49.67 18.86 20.71
C SER A 181 49.86 19.84 19.54
N ALA A 182 48.68 20.32 19.12
CA ALA A 182 48.30 21.54 18.37
C ALA A 182 48.30 21.38 16.83
N GLU A 183 47.15 21.36 16.14
CA GLU A 183 46.03 22.32 16.02
C GLU A 183 46.26 23.38 14.92
N ALA A 184 45.21 23.55 14.10
CA ALA A 184 44.97 24.63 13.12
C ALA A 184 45.91 24.62 11.88
N SER A 185 45.51 24.99 10.67
CA SER A 185 44.29 25.56 10.07
C SER A 185 44.60 25.74 8.57
N SER A 186 43.57 26.07 7.79
CA SER A 186 43.61 26.83 6.53
C SER A 186 43.65 26.00 5.24
N THR A 187 42.54 25.88 4.49
CA THR A 187 41.75 26.86 3.71
C THR A 187 42.28 27.09 2.30
N GLU A 188 41.31 27.04 1.37
CA GLU A 188 41.32 27.51 -0.03
C GLU A 188 42.15 26.67 -1.00
N GLY A 189 41.64 26.22 -2.15
CA GLY A 189 40.59 26.82 -2.98
C GLY A 189 41.22 27.01 -4.36
N GLY A 190 40.79 26.25 -5.37
CA GLY A 190 41.43 26.30 -6.69
C GLY A 190 40.80 25.37 -7.71
N ALA A 191 39.74 25.86 -8.33
CA ALA A 191 38.95 25.25 -9.39
C ALA A 191 39.75 24.50 -10.47
N LYS A 192 39.22 23.34 -10.89
CA LYS A 192 39.36 22.87 -12.26
C LYS A 192 38.04 22.27 -12.77
N LYS A 193 37.70 22.75 -13.96
CA LYS A 193 36.46 22.66 -14.71
C LYS A 193 36.36 21.32 -15.45
N SER A 194 35.17 20.72 -15.39
CA SER A 194 34.49 19.87 -16.38
C SER A 194 35.28 18.75 -17.06
N GLU A 195 34.92 17.51 -16.76
CA GLU A 195 34.83 16.44 -17.78
C GLU A 195 33.57 15.61 -17.52
N GLU A 196 32.67 15.63 -18.50
CA GLU A 196 31.65 14.60 -18.71
C GLU A 196 32.37 13.27 -18.86
N GLY A 197 32.05 12.35 -17.96
CA GLY A 197 32.49 10.96 -18.01
C GLY A 197 31.29 10.09 -17.70
N GLU A 198 30.62 9.67 -18.76
CA GLU A 198 29.60 8.61 -18.78
C GLU A 198 30.18 7.36 -18.09
N ALA A 199 29.77 7.14 -16.84
CA ALA A 199 30.18 5.97 -16.07
C ALA A 199 29.21 4.81 -16.35
N PRO A 200 29.72 3.60 -16.61
CA PRO A 200 28.93 2.46 -17.03
C PRO A 200 28.00 2.03 -15.90
N ASN A 201 26.75 1.74 -16.26
CA ASN A 201 25.72 1.13 -15.43
C ASN A 201 26.17 -0.25 -14.93
N GLN A 202 27.07 -0.27 -13.95
CA GLN A 202 27.30 -1.44 -13.11
C GLN A 202 26.20 -1.41 -12.05
N SER A 203 25.17 -2.21 -12.29
CA SER A 203 24.16 -2.61 -11.29
C SER A 203 24.81 -3.48 -10.22
N SER A 204 25.79 -2.93 -9.50
CA SER A 204 26.26 -3.53 -8.25
C SER A 204 25.10 -3.37 -7.26
N VAL A 205 24.44 -4.49 -6.96
CA VAL A 205 23.38 -4.58 -5.97
C VAL A 205 23.96 -4.12 -4.63
N LEU A 206 23.75 -2.85 -4.29
CA LEU A 206 24.12 -2.31 -3.00
C LEU A 206 23.24 -2.97 -1.93
N PRO A 207 23.81 -3.40 -0.80
CA PRO A 207 23.02 -3.95 0.29
C PRO A 207 22.00 -2.91 0.78
N PRO A 208 20.79 -3.33 1.16
CA PRO A 208 19.75 -2.40 1.59
C PRO A 208 20.24 -1.57 2.78
N LEU A 209 20.14 -0.25 2.65
CA LEU A 209 20.55 0.70 3.69
C LEU A 209 19.74 0.48 4.97
N PRO A 210 20.37 0.54 6.15
CA PRO A 210 19.68 0.34 7.40
C PRO A 210 18.75 1.53 7.73
N ILE A 211 17.66 1.26 8.46
CA ILE A 211 16.54 2.20 8.67
C ILE A 211 16.96 3.53 9.33
N HIS A 212 18.04 3.55 10.11
CA HIS A 212 18.55 4.76 10.78
C HIS A 212 19.34 5.69 9.85
N SER A 213 19.63 5.25 8.63
CA SER A 213 20.30 6.07 7.61
C SER A 213 19.32 6.91 6.78
N PHE A 214 18.01 6.71 6.95
CA PHE A 214 16.99 7.44 6.19
C PHE A 214 16.76 8.81 6.80
N THR A 215 16.68 9.83 5.95
CA THR A 215 16.28 11.17 6.39
C THR A 215 14.78 11.21 6.69
N PRO A 216 14.29 12.17 7.50
CA PRO A 216 12.86 12.33 7.74
C PRO A 216 12.06 12.55 6.44
N GLU A 217 12.66 13.18 5.44
CA GLU A 217 12.05 13.38 4.13
C GLU A 217 11.89 12.06 3.37
N ASP A 218 12.89 11.19 3.40
CA ASP A 218 12.80 9.86 2.76
C ASP A 218 11.70 9.01 3.42
N LEU A 219 11.57 9.08 4.75
CA LEU A 219 10.51 8.39 5.48
C LEU A 219 9.13 8.94 5.11
N TYR A 220 9.00 10.26 4.95
CA TYR A 220 7.76 10.90 4.53
C TYR A 220 7.38 10.52 3.09
N MET A 221 8.32 10.62 2.15
CA MET A 221 8.09 10.30 0.74
C MET A 221 7.79 8.82 0.53
N SER A 222 8.48 7.92 1.24
CA SER A 222 8.20 6.48 1.16
C SER A 222 6.80 6.11 1.63
N HIS A 223 6.25 6.80 2.63
CA HIS A 223 4.86 6.61 3.07
C HIS A 223 3.84 7.27 2.14
N LEU A 224 4.15 8.43 1.56
CA LEU A 224 3.26 9.09 0.62
C LEU A 224 3.17 8.37 -0.73
N HIS A 225 4.28 7.82 -1.21
CA HIS A 225 4.36 7.18 -2.52
C HIS A 225 3.25 6.14 -2.77
N PRO A 226 2.95 5.17 -1.88
CA PRO A 226 1.87 4.21 -2.12
C PRO A 226 0.49 4.89 -2.25
N ILE A 227 0.23 5.94 -1.47
CA ILE A 227 -1.04 6.69 -1.55
C ILE A 227 -1.12 7.44 -2.89
N LEU A 228 -0.05 8.13 -3.27
CA LEU A 228 0.02 8.85 -4.54
C LEU A 228 -0.11 7.91 -5.74
N LYS A 229 0.50 6.72 -5.67
CA LYS A 229 0.40 5.67 -6.70
C LYS A 229 -1.02 5.11 -6.81
N LEU A 230 -1.69 4.90 -5.68
CA LEU A 230 -3.10 4.48 -5.68
C LEU A 230 -4.00 5.56 -6.31
N GLN A 231 -3.73 6.84 -6.05
CA GLN A 231 -4.48 7.93 -6.65
C GLN A 231 -4.18 8.09 -8.14
N SER A 232 -2.91 7.96 -8.57
CA SER A 232 -2.54 8.07 -9.99
C SER A 232 -3.22 6.99 -10.82
N THR A 233 -3.14 5.73 -10.38
CA THR A 233 -3.82 4.60 -11.04
C THR A 233 -5.34 4.76 -11.09
N ARG A 234 -5.95 5.30 -10.03
CA ARG A 234 -7.38 5.64 -10.02
C ARG A 234 -7.73 6.72 -11.06
N LEU A 235 -6.93 7.79 -11.15
CA LEU A 235 -7.17 8.86 -12.13
C LEU A 235 -6.95 8.37 -13.56
N GLU A 236 -5.95 7.52 -13.79
CA GLU A 236 -5.69 6.89 -15.08
C GLU A 236 -6.83 5.98 -15.53
N SER A 237 -7.34 5.13 -14.63
CA SER A 237 -8.51 4.28 -14.95
C SER A 237 -9.77 5.10 -15.24
N LEU A 238 -10.00 6.18 -14.49
CA LEU A 238 -11.14 7.08 -14.74
C LEU A 238 -11.00 7.79 -16.09
N LYS A 239 -9.80 8.30 -16.40
CA LYS A 239 -9.49 8.90 -17.69
C LYS A 239 -9.73 7.91 -18.83
N GLN A 240 -9.29 6.67 -18.67
CA GLN A 240 -9.50 5.62 -19.67
C GLN A 240 -10.98 5.29 -19.86
N ALA A 241 -11.74 5.19 -18.77
CA ALA A 241 -13.19 4.97 -18.83
C ALA A 241 -13.90 6.13 -19.56
N GLN A 242 -13.56 7.37 -19.23
CA GLN A 242 -14.11 8.55 -19.92
C GLN A 242 -13.74 8.58 -21.40
N GLN A 243 -12.48 8.30 -21.74
CA GLN A 243 -12.05 8.25 -23.14
C GLN A 243 -12.83 7.21 -23.93
N SER A 244 -13.02 6.00 -23.37
CA SER A 244 -13.83 4.96 -24.02
C SER A 244 -15.30 5.38 -24.20
N SER A 245 -15.86 6.12 -23.24
CA SER A 245 -17.22 6.67 -23.36
C SER A 245 -17.30 7.75 -24.44
N ILE A 246 -16.29 8.61 -24.56
CA ILE A 246 -16.24 9.62 -25.62
C ILE A 246 -16.15 8.94 -26.98
N ASP A 247 -15.27 7.95 -27.14
CA ASP A 247 -15.08 7.23 -28.40
C ASP A 247 -16.37 6.51 -28.84
N THR A 248 -17.13 5.94 -27.91
CA THR A 248 -18.43 5.31 -28.23
C THR A 248 -19.49 6.34 -28.66
N LEU A 249 -19.54 7.51 -28.02
CA LEU A 249 -20.46 8.59 -28.41
C LEU A 249 -20.09 9.19 -29.77
N ILE A 250 -18.80 9.32 -30.08
CA ILE A 250 -18.32 9.79 -31.39
C ILE A 250 -18.76 8.80 -32.48
N LYS A 251 -18.52 7.50 -32.28
CA LYS A 251 -18.96 6.46 -33.24
C LYS A 251 -20.48 6.52 -33.49
N ARG A 252 -21.27 6.64 -32.41
CA ARG A 252 -22.72 6.76 -32.54
C ARG A 252 -23.14 8.02 -33.30
N ARG A 253 -22.46 9.15 -33.06
CA ARG A 253 -22.72 10.39 -33.81
C ARG A 253 -22.40 10.22 -35.29
N GLU A 254 -21.28 9.58 -35.64
CA GLU A 254 -20.88 9.35 -37.02
C GLU A 254 -21.88 8.44 -37.75
N GLU A 255 -22.31 7.35 -37.10
CA GLU A 255 -23.37 6.46 -37.60
C GLU A 255 -24.67 7.22 -37.86
N GLN A 256 -25.12 8.03 -36.89
CA GLN A 256 -26.31 8.86 -37.01
C GLN A 256 -26.18 9.91 -38.14
N GLN A 257 -25.00 10.51 -38.30
CA GLN A 257 -24.76 11.48 -39.38
C GLN A 257 -24.83 10.81 -40.76
N VAL A 258 -24.39 9.56 -40.89
CA VAL A 258 -24.52 8.81 -42.15
C VAL A 258 -25.98 8.44 -42.41
N GLU A 259 -26.71 7.97 -41.39
CA GLU A 259 -28.13 7.64 -41.51
C GLU A 259 -28.97 8.86 -41.93
N ILE A 260 -28.74 10.03 -41.30
CA ILE A 260 -29.43 11.27 -41.66
C ILE A 260 -29.16 11.64 -43.12
N LYS A 261 -27.91 11.54 -43.58
CA LYS A 261 -27.57 11.82 -45.00
C LYS A 261 -28.31 10.87 -45.95
N GLN A 262 -28.44 9.60 -45.60
CA GLN A 262 -29.18 8.62 -46.40
C GLN A 262 -30.69 8.93 -46.43
N LEU A 263 -31.27 9.31 -45.29
CA LEU A 263 -32.68 9.71 -45.22
C LEU A 263 -32.95 10.97 -46.02
N ILE A 264 -32.07 11.97 -45.94
CA ILE A 264 -32.17 13.20 -46.75
C ILE A 264 -32.10 12.86 -48.24
N ALA A 265 -31.12 12.07 -48.69
CA ALA A 265 -31.03 11.66 -50.09
C ALA A 265 -32.27 10.89 -50.57
N THR A 266 -32.87 10.07 -49.70
CA THR A 266 -34.11 9.35 -50.01
C THR A 266 -35.30 10.30 -50.12
N LEU A 267 -35.40 11.29 -49.23
CA LEU A 267 -36.45 12.31 -49.27
C LEU A 267 -36.32 13.21 -50.48
N GLU A 268 -35.11 13.66 -50.82
CA GLU A 268 -34.82 14.43 -52.04
C GLU A 268 -35.26 13.65 -53.28
N LYS A 269 -34.98 12.34 -53.34
CA LYS A 269 -35.46 11.48 -54.44
C LYS A 269 -36.99 11.33 -54.48
N ARG A 270 -37.67 11.31 -53.33
CA ARG A 270 -39.14 11.25 -53.30
C ARG A 270 -39.76 12.59 -53.69
N LEU A 271 -39.16 13.70 -53.29
CA LEU A 271 -39.56 15.04 -53.70
C LEU A 271 -39.42 15.22 -55.21
N SER A 272 -38.30 14.78 -55.82
CA SER A 272 -38.14 14.88 -57.27
C SER A 272 -39.22 14.10 -58.05
N VAL A 273 -39.68 12.95 -57.53
CA VAL A 273 -40.77 12.18 -58.13
C VAL A 273 -42.12 12.91 -58.01
N VAL A 274 -42.37 13.59 -56.88
CA VAL A 274 -43.59 14.38 -56.70
C VAL A 274 -43.55 15.63 -57.58
N ASP A 275 -42.41 16.29 -57.71
CA ASP A 275 -42.22 17.43 -58.60
C ASP A 275 -42.43 17.03 -60.07
N GLU A 276 -41.90 15.88 -60.49
CA GLU A 276 -42.12 15.32 -61.83
C GLU A 276 -43.60 14.98 -62.07
N ALA A 277 -44.28 14.37 -61.09
CA ALA A 277 -45.71 14.09 -61.18
C ALA A 277 -46.57 15.37 -61.22
N ALA A 278 -46.21 16.38 -60.43
CA ALA A 278 -46.89 17.68 -60.44
C ALA A 278 -46.71 18.41 -61.78
N GLN A 279 -45.53 18.31 -62.38
CA GLN A 279 -45.27 18.86 -63.71
C GLN A 279 -46.09 18.14 -64.79
N GLY A 280 -46.18 16.80 -64.74
CA GLY A 280 -47.04 16.05 -65.65
C GLY A 280 -48.54 16.40 -65.52
N VAL A 281 -49.06 16.59 -64.30
CA VAL A 281 -50.45 17.05 -64.09
C VAL A 281 -50.65 18.46 -64.64
N LYS A 282 -49.67 19.35 -64.46
CA LYS A 282 -49.72 20.70 -65.01
C LYS A 282 -49.77 20.68 -66.55
N GLU A 283 -48.96 19.85 -67.20
CA GLU A 283 -48.97 19.68 -68.66
C GLU A 283 -50.33 19.17 -69.17
N ILE A 284 -50.95 18.21 -68.48
CA ILE A 284 -52.30 17.72 -68.84
C ILE A 284 -53.34 18.82 -68.72
N LEU A 285 -53.32 19.62 -67.64
CA LEU A 285 -54.25 20.73 -67.47
C LEU A 285 -54.06 21.83 -68.54
N GLU A 286 -52.81 22.08 -68.96
CA GLU A 286 -52.54 22.99 -70.07
C GLU A 286 -53.08 22.43 -71.40
N MET A 287 -52.97 21.12 -71.63
CA MET A 287 -53.56 20.45 -72.80
C MET A 287 -55.11 20.47 -72.79
N ASP A 288 -55.75 20.21 -71.65
CA ASP A 288 -57.22 20.26 -71.52
C ASP A 288 -57.75 21.70 -71.69
N ALA A 289 -57.02 22.71 -71.22
CA ALA A 289 -57.37 24.12 -71.43
C ALA A 289 -57.27 24.54 -72.91
N ASP A 290 -56.30 24.00 -73.65
CA ASP A 290 -56.19 24.19 -75.10
C ASP A 290 -57.30 23.44 -75.86
N GLU A 291 -57.79 22.30 -75.35
CA GLU A 291 -58.90 21.53 -75.92
C GLU A 291 -60.27 22.21 -75.69
N GLU A 292 -60.55 22.75 -74.49
CA GLU A 292 -61.74 23.57 -74.22
C GLU A 292 -61.77 24.90 -75.02
N MET A 293 -60.60 25.46 -75.34
CA MET A 293 -60.46 26.63 -76.23
C MET A 293 -60.71 26.33 -77.70
N MET A 294 -60.66 25.06 -78.14
CA MET A 294 -60.99 24.65 -79.50
C MET A 294 -62.46 24.24 -79.69
N GLU A 295 -63.21 24.01 -78.60
CA GLU A 295 -64.63 23.60 -78.65
C GLU A 295 -65.66 24.75 -78.46
N SER A 296 -65.22 26.00 -78.24
CA SER A 296 -66.08 27.21 -78.14
C SER A 296 -66.11 28.07 -79.40
#